data_AF-G7EAH1-F1
#
_entry.id   AF-G7EAH1-F1
#
_cell.length_a   1.000
_cell.length_b   1.000
_cell.length_c   1.000
_cell.angle_alpha   90.00
_cell.angle_beta   90.00
_cell.angle_gamma   90.00
#
_symmetry.space_group_name_H-M   'P 1'
#
loop_
_entity.id
_entity.type
_entity.pdbx_description
1 polymer ?
#
loop_
_entity_poly.entity_id
_entity_poly.type
_entity_poly.pdbx_seq_one_letter_code
_entity_poly.pdbx_strand_id
1 'polypeptide(L)'
;MRFDLVKASDVEAALAIEHEGFPPDEAATLDKLKQRQALAPELFIGAYDDAHTLSGFVCCTLTSSETLTHDSMSQHDSGAPFVAIHSVVVRKTHRRQGIAVGLLKELLQRVESAGKAKAALLITHDELIPLYAQAGFILKGPSAVVHGSRPWFEMTHTFEMPQQQDLSGVMAALQSTAGKKRDRSEGVLLSSLSPDELTAAGKNALSLFCPRPQCRCLILRPSEARSARRAHEIPPLPADVAVSNDAEQVWLVPSALTFENIGFSKTAPGSTTKYLICADCDLGPLGWIDTGGEDLGQRVEQEAAGQAASRPTQEFLLLAGRLRYA
;
A
#
# COMPACT_ATOMS: atom_id res chain seq x y z
N MET A 1 -23.11 -11.09 17.03
CA MET A 1 -22.45 -10.02 17.81
C MET A 1 -22.58 -8.72 17.06
N ARG A 2 -23.04 -7.67 17.74
CA ARG A 2 -23.12 -6.31 17.24
C ARG A 2 -21.98 -5.49 17.86
N PHE A 3 -21.33 -4.64 17.07
CA PHE A 3 -20.28 -3.75 17.57
C PHE A 3 -20.82 -2.32 17.66
N ASP A 4 -20.73 -1.70 18.84
CA ASP A 4 -21.27 -0.37 19.08
C ASP A 4 -20.43 0.40 20.12
N LEU A 5 -20.67 1.70 20.26
CA LEU A 5 -19.93 2.52 21.24
C LEU A 5 -20.31 2.14 22.67
N VAL A 6 -19.30 2.06 23.54
CA VAL A 6 -19.51 1.83 24.98
C VAL A 6 -19.93 3.13 25.64
N LYS A 7 -21.12 3.11 26.26
CA LYS A 7 -21.65 4.26 26.98
C LYS A 7 -20.99 4.41 28.35
N ALA A 8 -21.02 5.62 28.90
CA ALA A 8 -20.52 5.87 30.26
C ALA A 8 -21.18 4.96 31.32
N SER A 9 -22.45 4.57 31.11
CA SER A 9 -23.19 3.64 31.96
C SER A 9 -22.69 2.19 31.91
N ASP A 10 -21.93 1.84 30.88
CA ASP A 10 -21.47 0.47 30.61
C ASP A 10 -20.01 0.27 31.03
N VAL A 11 -19.35 1.32 31.56
CA VAL A 11 -17.94 1.28 31.95
C VAL A 11 -17.71 0.34 33.13
N GLU A 12 -18.64 0.27 34.08
CA GLU A 12 -18.58 -0.69 35.17
C GLU A 12 -18.67 -2.15 34.66
N ALA A 13 -19.46 -2.40 33.62
CA ALA A 13 -19.51 -3.71 32.97
C ALA A 13 -18.20 -4.01 32.23
N ALA A 14 -17.59 -3.02 31.58
CA ALA A 14 -16.28 -3.15 30.95
C ALA A 14 -15.19 -3.46 31.99
N LEU A 15 -15.19 -2.81 33.17
CA LEU A 15 -14.25 -3.11 34.25
C LEU A 15 -14.34 -4.58 34.72
N ALA A 16 -15.56 -5.11 34.87
CA ALA A 16 -15.74 -6.51 35.25
C ALA A 16 -15.08 -7.45 34.21
N ILE A 17 -15.22 -7.13 32.92
CA ILE A 17 -14.60 -7.89 31.83
C ILE A 17 -13.07 -7.71 31.83
N GLU A 18 -12.56 -6.50 32.10
CA GLU A 18 -11.12 -6.20 32.22
C GLU A 18 -10.44 -7.08 33.27
N HIS A 19 -11.02 -7.17 34.47
CA HIS A 19 -10.51 -8.01 35.55
C HIS A 19 -10.61 -9.52 35.26
N GLU A 20 -11.49 -9.95 34.35
CA GLU A 20 -11.48 -11.33 33.85
C GLU A 20 -10.37 -11.56 32.79
N GLY A 21 -9.94 -10.49 32.13
CA GLY A 21 -8.97 -10.48 31.03
C GLY A 21 -7.52 -10.45 31.47
N PHE A 22 -7.22 -9.59 32.44
CA PHE A 22 -5.86 -9.26 32.85
C PHE A 22 -5.55 -9.67 34.30
N PRO A 23 -4.27 -9.98 34.59
CA PRO A 23 -3.76 -9.99 35.95
C PRO A 23 -4.00 -8.65 36.69
N PRO A 24 -4.15 -8.64 38.02
CA PRO A 24 -4.40 -7.41 38.79
C PRO A 24 -3.34 -6.31 38.62
N ASP A 25 -2.10 -6.67 38.31
CA ASP A 25 -0.97 -5.76 38.07
C ASP A 25 -0.96 -5.14 36.67
N GLU A 26 -1.73 -5.69 35.73
CA GLU A 26 -1.84 -5.21 34.35
C GLU A 26 -3.22 -4.60 34.03
N ALA A 27 -4.25 -4.93 34.81
CA ALA A 27 -5.61 -4.47 34.57
C ALA A 27 -5.78 -2.94 34.75
N ALA A 28 -6.59 -2.33 33.89
CA ALA A 28 -6.97 -0.94 34.08
C ALA A 28 -7.87 -0.73 35.30
N THR A 29 -7.71 0.40 35.99
CA THR A 29 -8.61 0.80 37.08
C THR A 29 -9.91 1.39 36.55
N LEU A 30 -10.96 1.44 37.38
CA LEU A 30 -12.22 2.07 37.04
C LEU A 30 -12.02 3.54 36.62
N ASP A 31 -11.19 4.28 37.34
CA ASP A 31 -10.91 5.69 37.04
C ASP A 31 -10.26 5.85 35.66
N LYS A 32 -9.31 4.97 35.31
CA LYS A 32 -8.69 4.97 33.98
C LYS A 32 -9.71 4.67 32.88
N LEU A 33 -10.58 3.69 33.07
CA LEU A 33 -11.61 3.36 32.08
C LEU A 33 -12.64 4.48 31.93
N LYS A 34 -13.09 5.07 33.03
CA LYS A 34 -14.00 6.25 33.00
C LYS A 34 -13.35 7.43 32.32
N GLN A 35 -12.09 7.71 32.63
CA GLN A 35 -11.34 8.79 32.01
C GLN A 35 -11.18 8.56 30.50
N ARG A 36 -10.78 7.36 30.07
CA ARG A 36 -10.65 7.03 28.63
C ARG A 36 -11.99 7.13 27.90
N GLN A 37 -13.07 6.66 28.52
CA GLN A 37 -14.42 6.77 27.95
C GLN A 37 -14.87 8.24 27.83
N ALA A 38 -14.53 9.08 28.81
CA ALA A 38 -14.86 10.51 28.76
C ALA A 38 -14.01 11.27 27.72
N LEU A 39 -12.74 10.90 27.55
CA LEU A 39 -11.80 11.57 26.65
C LEU A 39 -11.97 11.17 25.17
N ALA A 40 -12.21 9.88 24.92
CA ALA A 40 -12.31 9.32 23.56
C ALA A 40 -13.49 8.33 23.45
N PRO A 41 -14.74 8.77 23.70
CA PRO A 41 -15.91 7.90 23.63
C PRO A 41 -16.08 7.22 22.27
N GLU A 42 -15.65 7.87 21.18
CA GLU A 42 -15.68 7.36 19.82
C GLU A 42 -14.68 6.23 19.55
N LEU A 43 -13.65 6.09 20.38
CA LEU A 43 -12.62 5.04 20.31
C LEU A 43 -12.83 3.94 21.36
N PHE A 44 -14.01 3.91 21.98
CA PHE A 44 -14.41 2.88 22.94
C PHE A 44 -15.55 2.05 22.34
N ILE A 45 -15.21 0.84 21.88
CA ILE A 45 -16.13 -0.04 21.15
C ILE A 45 -16.38 -1.31 21.95
N GLY A 46 -17.64 -1.68 22.08
CA GLY A 46 -18.13 -2.87 22.75
C GLY A 46 -18.69 -3.88 21.75
N ALA A 47 -18.55 -5.16 22.09
CA ALA A 47 -19.22 -6.27 21.42
C ALA A 47 -20.43 -6.67 22.26
N TYR A 48 -21.61 -6.57 21.69
CA TYR A 48 -22.89 -6.84 22.34
C TYR A 48 -23.55 -8.06 21.71
N ASP A 49 -24.16 -8.89 22.55
CA ASP A 49 -25.04 -9.97 22.09
C ASP A 49 -26.44 -9.44 21.74
N ASP A 50 -27.33 -10.34 21.32
CA ASP A 50 -28.69 -9.97 20.90
C ASP A 50 -29.55 -9.44 22.06
N ALA A 51 -29.16 -9.71 23.31
CA ALA A 51 -29.77 -9.19 24.53
C ALA A 51 -29.15 -7.86 24.97
N HIS A 52 -28.28 -7.24 24.16
CA HIS A 52 -27.52 -6.03 24.49
C HIS A 52 -26.59 -6.17 25.69
N THR A 53 -26.08 -7.38 25.96
CA THR A 53 -25.10 -7.63 27.01
C THR A 53 -23.68 -7.48 26.47
N LEU A 54 -22.86 -6.67 27.16
CA LEU A 54 -21.46 -6.47 26.82
C LEU A 54 -20.66 -7.78 27.02
N SER A 55 -20.12 -8.29 25.92
CA SER A 55 -19.35 -9.54 25.84
C SER A 55 -17.84 -9.32 25.67
N GLY A 56 -17.43 -8.11 25.30
CA GLY A 56 -16.04 -7.70 25.18
C GLY A 56 -15.95 -6.24 24.74
N PHE A 57 -14.76 -5.65 24.85
CA PHE A 57 -14.54 -4.26 24.44
C PHE A 57 -13.10 -4.01 24.00
N VAL A 58 -12.93 -2.89 23.30
CA VAL A 58 -11.65 -2.24 23.05
C VAL A 58 -11.73 -0.77 23.46
N CYS A 59 -10.71 -0.25 24.13
CA CYS A 59 -10.62 1.17 24.46
C CYS A 59 -9.27 1.76 24.08
N CYS A 60 -9.31 2.98 23.53
CA CYS A 60 -8.13 3.66 23.01
C CYS A 60 -8.07 5.12 23.46
N THR A 61 -6.89 5.73 23.32
CA THR A 61 -6.73 7.18 23.32
C THR A 61 -5.93 7.60 22.09
N LEU A 62 -5.80 8.91 21.88
CA LEU A 62 -4.92 9.47 20.86
C LEU A 62 -3.61 9.92 21.50
N THR A 63 -2.50 9.67 20.82
CA THR A 63 -1.16 10.04 21.28
C THR A 63 -0.30 10.56 20.13
N SER A 64 0.61 11.47 20.46
CA SER A 64 1.56 12.06 19.50
C SER A 64 2.85 11.24 19.38
N SER A 65 3.02 10.23 20.23
CA SER A 65 4.19 9.34 20.21
C SER A 65 4.03 8.22 19.18
N GLU A 66 5.06 8.00 18.37
CA GLU A 66 5.13 6.90 17.39
C GLU A 66 5.34 5.51 18.02
N THR A 67 5.78 5.48 19.28
CA THR A 67 5.97 4.26 20.08
C THR A 67 5.23 4.40 21.41
N LEU A 68 4.77 3.28 21.98
CA LEU A 68 4.08 3.33 23.26
C LEU A 68 5.10 3.40 24.41
N THR A 69 4.87 4.33 25.34
CA THR A 69 5.63 4.56 26.57
C THR A 69 4.66 4.68 27.74
N HIS A 70 5.14 4.63 28.99
CA HIS A 70 4.25 4.79 30.15
C HIS A 70 3.49 6.13 30.14
N ASP A 71 4.16 7.20 29.70
CA ASP A 71 3.58 8.53 29.57
C ASP A 71 2.56 8.61 28.44
N SER A 72 2.88 8.04 27.27
CA SER A 72 1.97 8.05 26.12
C SER A 72 0.71 7.19 26.34
N MET A 73 0.78 6.20 27.23
CA MET A 73 -0.37 5.39 27.64
C MET A 73 -1.28 6.09 28.68
N SER A 74 -0.86 7.25 29.20
CA SER A 74 -1.56 7.98 30.26
C SER A 74 -2.14 9.31 29.78
N GLN A 75 -1.77 9.78 28.59
CA GLN A 75 -2.18 11.06 28.03
C GLN A 75 -3.10 10.85 26.82
N HIS A 76 -4.10 11.73 26.68
CA HIS A 76 -4.94 11.83 25.49
C HIS A 76 -4.70 13.19 24.85
N ASP A 77 -4.40 13.17 23.56
CA ASP A 77 -4.27 14.37 22.74
C ASP A 77 -5.23 14.23 21.54
N SER A 78 -6.34 14.98 21.58
CA SER A 78 -7.42 14.89 20.59
C SER A 78 -7.00 15.21 19.15
N GLY A 79 -5.85 15.87 18.97
CA GLY A 79 -5.29 16.20 17.65
C GLY A 79 -4.20 15.22 17.18
N ALA A 80 -3.86 14.24 18.01
CA ALA A 80 -2.70 13.42 17.75
C ALA A 80 -2.94 12.31 16.72
N PRO A 81 -1.92 11.96 15.92
CA PRO A 81 -2.11 11.09 14.77
C PRO A 81 -2.09 9.59 15.09
N PHE A 82 -1.84 9.16 16.33
CA PHE A 82 -1.74 7.73 16.65
C PHE A 82 -2.83 7.29 17.62
N VAL A 83 -3.51 6.18 17.31
CA VAL A 83 -4.46 5.54 18.21
C VAL A 83 -3.71 4.56 19.11
N ALA A 84 -3.58 4.89 20.40
CA ALA A 84 -3.02 3.99 21.40
C ALA A 84 -4.13 3.08 21.95
N ILE A 85 -4.06 1.79 21.63
CA ILE A 85 -4.98 0.78 22.14
C ILE A 85 -4.52 0.33 23.52
N HIS A 86 -5.37 0.50 24.53
CA HIS A 86 -5.01 0.20 25.93
C HIS A 86 -5.49 -1.17 26.38
N SER A 87 -6.71 -1.54 26.02
CA SER A 87 -7.33 -2.80 26.45
C SER A 87 -8.10 -3.40 25.29
N VAL A 88 -7.93 -4.71 25.07
CA VAL A 88 -8.76 -5.52 24.15
C VAL A 88 -9.16 -6.78 24.92
N VAL A 89 -10.41 -6.82 25.38
CA VAL A 89 -10.83 -7.89 26.30
C VAL A 89 -12.15 -8.50 25.89
N VAL A 90 -12.22 -9.83 25.97
CA VAL A 90 -13.43 -10.60 25.73
C VAL A 90 -13.68 -11.52 26.92
N ARG A 91 -14.94 -11.58 27.38
CA ARG A 91 -15.40 -12.48 28.44
C ARG A 91 -14.91 -13.90 28.21
N LYS A 92 -14.50 -14.60 29.27
CA LYS A 92 -13.95 -15.96 29.16
C LYS A 92 -14.88 -16.91 28.41
N THR A 93 -16.18 -16.82 28.66
CA THR A 93 -17.24 -17.63 28.03
C THR A 93 -17.45 -17.37 26.54
N HIS A 94 -16.92 -16.27 26.01
CA HIS A 94 -17.11 -15.83 24.62
C HIS A 94 -15.79 -15.78 23.82
N ARG A 95 -14.68 -16.28 24.40
CA ARG A 95 -13.37 -16.35 23.71
C ARG A 95 -13.40 -17.41 22.60
N ARG A 96 -12.41 -17.31 21.69
CA ARG A 96 -12.22 -18.24 20.55
C ARG A 96 -13.35 -18.23 19.50
N GLN A 97 -14.25 -17.24 19.55
CA GLN A 97 -15.34 -17.05 18.58
C GLN A 97 -15.07 -15.90 17.59
N GLY A 98 -13.81 -15.44 17.49
CA GLY A 98 -13.43 -14.33 16.61
C GLY A 98 -13.82 -12.92 17.09
N ILE A 99 -14.44 -12.79 18.26
CA ILE A 99 -14.94 -11.50 18.78
C ILE A 99 -13.84 -10.44 18.93
N ALA A 100 -12.66 -10.82 19.43
CA ALA A 100 -11.54 -9.90 19.59
C ALA A 100 -11.06 -9.33 18.24
N VAL A 101 -10.96 -10.19 17.22
CA VAL A 101 -10.60 -9.77 15.86
C VAL A 101 -11.70 -8.89 15.26
N GLY A 102 -12.97 -9.20 15.53
CA GLY A 102 -14.11 -8.37 15.12
C GLY A 102 -14.08 -6.97 15.75
N LEU A 103 -13.83 -6.88 17.06
CA LEU A 103 -13.65 -5.60 17.77
C LEU A 103 -12.52 -4.77 17.17
N LEU A 104 -11.37 -5.39 16.90
CA LEU A 104 -10.23 -4.71 16.29
C LEU A 104 -10.56 -4.22 14.88
N LYS A 105 -11.15 -5.07 14.03
CA LYS A 105 -11.53 -4.67 12.66
C LYS A 105 -12.54 -3.53 12.65
N GLU A 106 -13.56 -3.58 13.51
CA GLU A 106 -14.52 -2.50 13.65
C GLU A 106 -13.83 -1.19 14.08
N LEU A 107 -12.94 -1.26 15.09
CA LEU A 107 -12.17 -0.10 15.53
C LEU A 107 -11.36 0.50 14.38
N LEU A 108 -10.57 -0.33 13.70
CA LEU A 108 -9.71 0.10 12.61
C LEU A 108 -10.54 0.73 11.49
N GLN A 109 -11.66 0.12 11.10
CA GLN A 109 -12.55 0.66 10.08
C GLN A 109 -13.15 2.01 10.47
N ARG A 110 -13.55 2.21 11.74
CA ARG A 110 -14.08 3.51 12.21
C ARG A 110 -12.99 4.58 12.23
N VAL A 111 -11.79 4.23 12.68
CA VAL A 111 -10.65 5.14 12.72
C VAL A 111 -10.24 5.55 11.30
N GLU A 112 -10.16 4.59 10.38
CA GLU A 112 -9.88 4.83 8.96
C GLU A 112 -10.95 5.72 8.32
N SER A 113 -12.23 5.44 8.57
CA SER A 113 -13.35 6.24 8.08
C SER A 113 -13.35 7.67 8.62
N ALA A 114 -12.83 7.89 9.83
CA ALA A 114 -12.66 9.22 10.40
C ALA A 114 -11.52 10.01 9.74
N GLY A 115 -10.54 9.32 9.14
CA GLY A 115 -9.46 9.92 8.32
C GLY A 115 -8.48 10.81 9.09
N LYS A 116 -8.36 10.65 10.40
CA LYS A 116 -7.53 11.52 11.27
C LYS A 116 -6.26 10.86 11.79
N ALA A 117 -6.24 9.53 11.90
CA ALA A 117 -5.12 8.80 12.48
C ALA A 117 -4.23 8.17 11.40
N LYS A 118 -2.92 8.26 11.58
CA LYS A 118 -1.90 7.64 10.73
C LYS A 118 -1.72 6.15 11.03
N ALA A 119 -1.79 5.77 12.30
CA ALA A 119 -1.66 4.37 12.71
C ALA A 119 -2.33 4.09 14.05
N ALA A 120 -2.65 2.82 14.29
CA ALA A 120 -2.98 2.28 15.59
C ALA A 120 -1.76 1.53 16.16
N LEU A 121 -1.52 1.71 17.45
CA LEU A 121 -0.39 1.18 18.21
C LEU A 121 -0.92 0.35 19.38
N LEU A 122 -0.29 -0.79 19.61
CA LEU A 122 -0.54 -1.61 20.80
C LEU A 122 0.73 -2.30 21.26
N ILE A 123 0.74 -2.68 22.52
CA ILE A 123 1.70 -3.64 23.06
C ILE A 123 0.98 -4.93 23.39
N THR A 124 1.67 -6.06 23.19
CA THR A 124 1.12 -7.38 23.52
C THR A 124 2.18 -8.38 23.96
N HIS A 125 1.76 -9.48 24.59
CA HIS A 125 2.64 -10.62 24.83
C HIS A 125 2.77 -11.50 23.58
N ASP A 126 3.84 -12.28 23.53
CA ASP A 126 4.22 -13.08 22.36
C ASP A 126 3.12 -14.06 21.92
N GLU A 127 2.41 -14.67 22.87
CA GLU A 127 1.35 -15.63 22.56
C GLU A 127 0.13 -15.03 21.84
N LEU A 128 -0.04 -13.70 21.90
CA LEU A 128 -1.16 -12.98 21.29
C LEU A 128 -0.81 -12.32 19.96
N ILE A 129 0.46 -12.28 19.54
CA ILE A 129 0.89 -11.72 18.25
C ILE A 129 0.07 -12.27 17.06
N PRO A 130 -0.21 -13.58 16.96
CA PRO A 130 -1.01 -14.10 15.84
C PRO A 130 -2.44 -13.56 15.78
N LEU A 131 -3.04 -13.21 16.92
CA LEU A 131 -4.39 -12.64 16.99
C LEU A 131 -4.40 -11.23 16.39
N TYR A 132 -3.41 -10.41 16.72
CA TYR A 132 -3.31 -9.05 16.18
C TYR A 132 -2.89 -9.05 14.70
N ALA A 133 -2.05 -10.00 14.29
CA ALA A 133 -1.71 -10.20 12.88
C ALA A 133 -2.96 -10.50 12.02
N GLN A 134 -3.91 -11.29 12.53
CA GLN A 134 -5.20 -11.55 11.86
C GLN A 134 -6.08 -10.31 11.71
N ALA A 135 -5.91 -9.32 12.60
CA ALA A 135 -6.57 -8.03 12.53
C ALA A 135 -5.81 -7.02 11.65
N GLY A 136 -4.64 -7.38 11.10
CA GLY A 136 -3.85 -6.53 10.21
C GLY A 136 -2.70 -5.78 10.89
N PHE A 137 -2.34 -6.11 12.14
CA PHE A 137 -1.19 -5.51 12.80
C PHE A 137 0.13 -6.18 12.39
N ILE A 138 1.20 -5.38 12.32
CA ILE A 138 2.55 -5.80 12.01
C ILE A 138 3.41 -5.69 13.26
N LEU A 139 4.16 -6.74 13.56
CA LEU A 139 5.12 -6.77 14.67
C LEU A 139 6.30 -5.83 14.40
N LYS A 140 6.59 -4.94 15.34
CA LYS A 140 7.77 -4.05 15.30
C LYS A 140 8.96 -4.59 16.07
N GLY A 141 8.70 -5.32 17.16
CA GLY A 141 9.75 -5.92 18.00
C GLY A 141 9.45 -5.73 19.48
N PRO A 142 10.45 -5.93 20.36
CA PRO A 142 10.29 -5.71 21.80
C PRO A 142 9.92 -4.25 22.13
N SER A 143 9.00 -4.06 23.06
CA SER A 143 8.62 -2.73 23.56
C SER A 143 9.53 -2.30 24.72
N ALA A 144 9.77 -1.00 24.82
CA ALA A 144 10.45 -0.39 25.96
C ALA A 144 9.55 -0.28 27.21
N VAL A 145 8.24 -0.51 27.07
CA VAL A 145 7.29 -0.49 28.19
C VAL A 145 7.52 -1.69 29.08
N VAL A 146 7.78 -1.42 30.35
CA VAL A 146 7.77 -2.42 31.42
C VAL A 146 6.48 -2.24 32.21
N HIS A 147 5.56 -3.16 32.03
CA HIS A 147 4.31 -3.25 32.78
C HIS A 147 4.08 -4.72 33.16
N GLY A 148 3.88 -5.03 34.44
CA GLY A 148 3.89 -6.43 34.88
C GLY A 148 5.27 -7.11 34.79
N SER A 149 5.28 -8.44 34.79
CA SER A 149 6.50 -9.25 34.95
C SER A 149 7.11 -9.79 33.66
N ARG A 150 6.39 -9.69 32.54
CA ARG A 150 6.78 -10.28 31.25
C ARG A 150 7.15 -9.20 30.23
N PRO A 151 8.01 -9.52 29.24
CA PRO A 151 8.30 -8.60 28.15
C PRO A 151 7.06 -8.38 27.28
N TRP A 152 6.97 -7.16 26.75
CA TRP A 152 5.95 -6.76 25.80
C TRP A 152 6.54 -6.58 24.42
N PHE A 153 5.74 -6.79 23.39
CA PHE A 153 6.06 -6.58 21.99
C PHE A 153 5.17 -5.51 21.41
N GLU A 154 5.75 -4.58 20.66
CA GLU A 154 5.01 -3.53 19.99
C GLU A 154 4.50 -4.00 18.63
N MET A 155 3.23 -3.70 18.35
CA MET A 155 2.62 -3.94 17.06
C MET A 155 1.91 -2.68 16.57
N THR A 156 1.90 -2.48 15.26
CA THR A 156 1.24 -1.33 14.63
C THR A 156 0.36 -1.74 13.46
N HIS A 157 -0.72 -1.00 13.25
CA HIS A 157 -1.51 -1.04 12.04
C HIS A 157 -1.51 0.37 11.43
N THR A 158 -0.88 0.51 10.27
CA THR A 158 -0.87 1.79 9.54
C THR A 158 -2.15 1.91 8.73
N PHE A 159 -2.89 3.01 8.93
CA PHE A 159 -4.05 3.28 8.11
C PHE A 159 -3.60 3.80 6.76
N GLU A 160 -4.26 3.33 5.70
CA GLU A 160 -4.22 4.04 4.44
C GLU A 160 -5.01 5.33 4.66
N MET A 161 -4.30 6.38 5.10
CA MET A 161 -4.86 7.72 5.05
C MET A 161 -5.33 7.90 3.61
N PRO A 162 -6.61 8.23 3.35
CA PRO A 162 -6.93 8.91 2.11
C PRO A 162 -5.89 10.02 2.06
N GLN A 163 -5.13 10.12 0.98
CA GLN A 163 -4.33 11.31 0.79
C GLN A 163 -5.34 12.46 0.86
N GLN A 164 -5.48 13.08 2.05
CA GLN A 164 -5.80 14.48 2.14
C GLN A 164 -4.79 15.05 1.18
N GLN A 165 -5.31 15.53 0.05
CA GLN A 165 -4.56 16.31 -0.91
C GLN A 165 -4.03 17.48 -0.09
N ASP A 166 -2.87 17.26 0.52
CA ASP A 166 -2.08 18.28 1.13
C ASP A 166 -1.70 19.18 -0.03
N LEU A 167 -2.46 20.25 -0.23
CA LEU A 167 -2.20 21.22 -1.29
C LEU A 167 -0.82 21.88 -1.11
N SER A 168 -0.15 21.71 0.04
CA SER A 168 1.23 22.14 0.25
C SER A 168 2.23 21.10 -0.25
N GLY A 169 1.96 19.81 -0.07
CA GLY A 169 2.68 18.70 -0.67
C GLY A 169 2.36 18.50 -2.15
N VAL A 170 1.17 18.86 -2.62
CA VAL A 170 0.82 18.99 -4.04
C VAL A 170 1.50 20.24 -4.57
N MET A 171 1.67 21.34 -3.85
CA MET A 171 2.57 22.41 -4.32
C MET A 171 4.03 21.98 -4.28
N ALA A 172 4.54 21.27 -3.26
CA ALA A 172 5.94 20.84 -3.19
C ALA A 172 6.26 19.64 -4.12
N ALA A 173 5.28 18.79 -4.45
CA ALA A 173 5.35 17.72 -5.44
C ALA A 173 4.99 18.22 -6.83
N LEU A 174 4.08 19.20 -6.98
CA LEU A 174 3.98 20.03 -8.18
C LEU A 174 5.09 21.08 -8.24
N GLN A 175 6.00 21.23 -7.28
CA GLN A 175 7.18 22.11 -7.34
C GLN A 175 8.48 21.29 -7.36
N SER A 176 8.44 20.02 -6.94
CA SER A 176 9.48 19.03 -7.22
C SER A 176 9.21 18.29 -8.55
N THR A 177 7.97 18.33 -9.05
CA THR A 177 7.59 18.07 -10.46
C THR A 177 7.22 19.34 -11.26
N ALA A 178 7.14 20.54 -10.66
CA ALA A 178 7.44 21.80 -11.39
C ALA A 178 8.89 22.23 -11.19
N GLY A 179 9.72 21.32 -10.68
CA GLY A 179 11.18 21.41 -10.68
C GLY A 179 11.81 20.39 -11.63
N LYS A 180 11.27 19.16 -11.73
CA LYS A 180 11.53 18.26 -12.87
C LYS A 180 10.45 18.48 -13.92
N LYS A 181 10.74 19.24 -14.98
CA LYS A 181 9.96 19.18 -16.23
C LYS A 181 9.60 17.71 -16.48
N ARG A 182 8.31 17.34 -16.52
CA ARG A 182 7.92 16.03 -17.05
C ARG A 182 8.57 15.95 -18.43
N ASP A 183 9.55 15.07 -18.61
CA ASP A 183 10.27 14.93 -19.87
C ASP A 183 9.24 14.57 -20.93
N ARG A 184 8.79 15.60 -21.64
CA ARG A 184 7.80 15.51 -22.70
C ARG A 184 8.44 16.09 -23.93
N SER A 185 8.50 15.27 -24.97
CA SER A 185 9.03 15.68 -26.24
C SER A 185 8.02 15.37 -27.31
N GLU A 186 7.85 16.31 -28.24
CA GLU A 186 7.15 15.99 -29.47
C GLU A 186 7.85 14.84 -30.18
N GLY A 187 9.18 14.78 -30.11
CA GLY A 187 10.01 13.78 -30.76
C GLY A 187 9.71 13.62 -32.24
N VAL A 188 10.39 12.66 -32.85
CA VAL A 188 10.15 12.28 -34.25
C VAL A 188 9.73 10.83 -34.29
N LEU A 189 8.75 10.51 -35.12
CA LEU A 189 8.44 9.13 -35.46
C LEU A 189 9.43 8.70 -36.55
N LEU A 190 10.23 7.68 -36.28
CA LEU A 190 11.19 7.15 -37.25
C LEU A 190 10.51 6.15 -38.17
N SER A 191 10.76 6.26 -39.47
CA SER A 191 10.30 5.27 -40.45
C SER A 191 11.02 3.93 -40.31
N SER A 192 12.30 3.96 -39.92
CA SER A 192 13.13 2.79 -39.64
C SER A 192 14.26 3.18 -38.68
N LEU A 193 14.73 2.23 -37.86
CA LEU A 193 15.92 2.45 -37.03
C LEU A 193 17.21 2.34 -37.88
N SER A 194 17.98 3.42 -37.92
CA SER A 194 19.31 3.53 -38.50
C SER A 194 20.40 3.31 -37.43
N PRO A 195 21.65 3.05 -37.86
CA PRO A 195 22.78 2.95 -36.93
C PRO A 195 23.02 4.19 -36.07
N ASP A 196 22.59 5.37 -36.53
CA ASP A 196 22.82 6.64 -35.81
C ASP A 196 21.92 6.76 -34.56
N GLU A 197 20.82 6.01 -34.50
CA GLU A 197 19.97 5.93 -33.29
C GLU A 197 20.41 4.84 -32.32
N LEU A 198 21.57 4.22 -32.57
CA LEU A 198 22.18 3.22 -31.72
C LEU A 198 23.47 3.73 -31.09
N THR A 199 23.65 3.46 -29.81
CA THR A 199 24.94 3.58 -29.14
C THR A 199 25.92 2.55 -29.69
N ALA A 200 27.21 2.73 -29.40
CA ALA A 200 28.25 1.74 -29.75
C ALA A 200 27.97 0.32 -29.19
N ALA A 201 27.16 0.21 -28.13
CA ALA A 201 26.73 -1.05 -27.54
C ALA A 201 25.46 -1.65 -28.18
N GLY A 202 24.94 -1.06 -29.26
CA GLY A 202 23.70 -1.49 -29.92
C GLY A 202 22.43 -1.20 -29.10
N LYS A 203 22.51 -0.26 -28.16
CA LYS A 203 21.37 0.22 -27.36
C LYS A 203 20.76 1.49 -27.94
N ASN A 204 19.53 1.84 -27.56
CA ASN A 204 18.90 3.10 -27.99
C ASN A 204 19.75 4.32 -27.61
N ALA A 205 20.14 5.13 -28.59
CA ALA A 205 20.90 6.36 -28.35
C ALA A 205 19.99 7.53 -27.90
N LEU A 206 18.73 7.49 -28.31
CA LEU A 206 17.74 8.53 -28.05
C LEU A 206 16.77 8.12 -26.94
N SER A 207 16.15 9.12 -26.33
CA SER A 207 15.04 8.92 -25.40
C SER A 207 13.78 8.55 -26.17
N LEU A 208 12.98 7.65 -25.61
CA LEU A 208 11.76 7.13 -26.23
C LEU A 208 10.53 7.75 -25.54
N PHE A 209 9.56 8.22 -26.32
CA PHE A 209 8.38 8.94 -25.83
C PHE A 209 7.08 8.32 -26.33
N CYS A 210 6.00 8.54 -25.56
CA CYS A 210 4.65 8.11 -25.90
C CYS A 210 4.19 8.73 -27.24
N PRO A 211 3.63 7.93 -28.17
CA PRO A 211 3.29 8.43 -29.50
C PRO A 211 2.00 9.25 -29.54
N ARG A 212 1.19 9.25 -28.46
CA ARG A 212 -0.04 10.07 -28.40
C ARG A 212 0.33 11.55 -28.42
N PRO A 213 -0.17 12.33 -29.40
CA PRO A 213 0.20 13.74 -29.57
C PRO A 213 -0.07 14.61 -28.34
N GLN A 214 -1.05 14.27 -27.49
CA GLN A 214 -1.36 15.02 -26.28
C GLN A 214 -0.65 14.51 -25.02
N CYS A 215 -0.01 13.34 -25.06
CA CYS A 215 0.68 12.74 -23.91
C CYS A 215 2.18 13.05 -23.94
N ARG A 216 2.91 12.53 -24.93
CA ARG A 216 4.34 12.79 -25.14
C ARG A 216 5.25 12.46 -23.96
N CYS A 217 4.81 11.71 -22.95
CA CYS A 217 5.65 11.40 -21.78
C CYS A 217 6.85 10.52 -22.16
N LEU A 218 7.94 10.67 -21.42
CA LEU A 218 9.11 9.80 -21.52
C LEU A 218 8.74 8.37 -21.13
N ILE A 219 9.07 7.42 -22.00
CA ILE A 219 8.86 5.98 -21.80
C ILE A 219 10.16 5.31 -21.37
N LEU A 220 11.28 5.66 -22.01
CA LEU A 220 12.57 5.02 -21.79
C LEU A 220 13.72 6.01 -22.01
N ARG A 221 14.70 5.99 -21.12
CA ARG A 221 15.94 6.77 -21.21
C ARG A 221 16.91 6.19 -22.26
N PRO A 222 17.90 6.97 -22.74
CA PRO A 222 18.97 6.45 -23.58
C PRO A 222 19.75 5.33 -22.90
N SER A 223 20.31 4.40 -23.69
CA SER A 223 21.18 3.30 -23.25
C SER A 223 20.53 2.23 -22.37
N GLU A 224 19.20 2.12 -22.42
CA GLU A 224 18.42 1.21 -21.58
C GLU A 224 17.86 -0.02 -22.31
N ALA A 225 17.73 0.03 -23.63
CA ALA A 225 17.21 -1.07 -24.43
C ALA A 225 18.08 -1.45 -25.60
N ARG A 226 18.09 -2.74 -25.95
CA ARG A 226 18.80 -3.28 -27.12
C ARG A 226 17.86 -3.38 -28.31
N SER A 227 18.36 -3.08 -29.51
CA SER A 227 17.59 -3.25 -30.74
C SER A 227 17.51 -4.73 -31.14
N ALA A 228 16.33 -5.18 -31.57
CA ALA A 228 16.11 -6.51 -32.15
C ALA A 228 14.94 -6.52 -33.14
N ARG A 229 14.80 -7.59 -33.93
CA ARG A 229 13.60 -7.86 -34.73
C ARG A 229 12.80 -9.01 -34.13
N ARG A 230 11.50 -8.81 -33.96
CA ARG A 230 10.53 -9.79 -33.44
C ARG A 230 9.18 -9.56 -34.10
N ALA A 231 8.67 -10.58 -34.79
CA ALA A 231 7.31 -10.58 -35.30
C ALA A 231 6.33 -10.91 -34.16
N HIS A 232 5.28 -10.10 -34.01
CA HIS A 232 4.17 -10.39 -33.11
C HIS A 232 2.91 -9.68 -33.59
N GLU A 233 1.79 -10.39 -33.60
CA GLU A 233 0.49 -9.78 -33.91
C GLU A 233 0.04 -8.96 -32.72
N ILE A 234 -0.03 -7.64 -32.90
CA ILE A 234 -0.38 -6.71 -31.84
C ILE A 234 -1.59 -5.85 -32.27
N PRO A 235 -2.60 -5.65 -31.40
CA PRO A 235 -3.76 -4.83 -31.72
C PRO A 235 -3.38 -3.43 -32.24
N PRO A 236 -4.12 -2.84 -33.18
CA PRO A 236 -3.83 -1.50 -33.69
C PRO A 236 -4.03 -0.44 -32.60
N LEU A 237 -3.27 0.67 -32.70
CA LEU A 237 -3.53 1.87 -31.90
C LEU A 237 -4.75 2.63 -32.46
N PRO A 238 -5.36 3.54 -31.66
CA PRO A 238 -6.33 4.50 -32.16
C PRO A 238 -5.85 5.25 -33.42
N ALA A 239 -6.77 5.51 -34.35
CA ALA A 239 -6.45 6.06 -35.68
C ALA A 239 -5.80 7.46 -35.65
N ASP A 240 -5.95 8.21 -34.57
CA ASP A 240 -5.34 9.51 -34.34
C ASP A 240 -3.86 9.44 -33.92
N VAL A 241 -3.31 8.24 -33.73
CA VAL A 241 -1.92 8.01 -33.34
C VAL A 241 -1.11 7.51 -34.53
N ALA A 242 -0.17 8.33 -34.99
CA ALA A 242 0.75 7.95 -36.05
C ALA A 242 1.70 6.82 -35.59
N VAL A 243 1.85 5.80 -36.43
CA VAL A 243 2.77 4.67 -36.25
C VAL A 243 3.62 4.47 -37.49
N SER A 244 4.81 3.91 -37.31
CA SER A 244 5.66 3.50 -38.43
C SER A 244 5.19 2.18 -39.04
N ASN A 245 5.58 1.95 -40.29
CA ASN A 245 5.28 0.72 -41.03
C ASN A 245 6.17 -0.47 -40.59
N ASP A 246 7.28 -0.24 -39.88
CA ASP A 246 8.13 -1.33 -39.38
C ASP A 246 7.51 -1.94 -38.11
N ALA A 247 6.74 -3.01 -38.32
CA ALA A 247 6.02 -3.72 -37.27
C ALA A 247 6.86 -4.76 -36.52
N GLU A 248 8.08 -5.05 -36.97
CA GLU A 248 8.94 -6.09 -36.37
C GLU A 248 10.09 -5.51 -35.56
N GLN A 249 10.46 -4.26 -35.81
CA GLN A 249 11.54 -3.63 -35.09
C GLN A 249 11.14 -3.32 -33.64
N VAL A 250 11.90 -3.86 -32.69
CA VAL A 250 11.62 -3.77 -31.26
C VAL A 250 12.83 -3.35 -30.44
N TRP A 251 12.54 -2.81 -29.25
CA TRP A 251 13.48 -2.56 -28.17
C TRP A 251 13.28 -3.61 -27.08
N LEU A 252 14.35 -4.34 -26.76
CA LEU A 252 14.43 -5.31 -25.66
C LEU A 252 14.85 -4.58 -24.38
N VAL A 253 13.95 -4.54 -23.41
CA VAL A 253 14.15 -3.91 -22.12
C VAL A 253 14.28 -5.00 -21.06
N PRO A 254 15.35 -5.02 -20.25
CA PRO A 254 15.65 -6.14 -19.37
C PRO A 254 14.76 -6.21 -18.12
N SER A 255 14.19 -5.08 -17.69
CA SER A 255 13.43 -4.97 -16.45
C SER A 255 12.26 -4.00 -16.60
N ALA A 256 11.16 -4.27 -15.88
CA ALA A 256 10.05 -3.33 -15.76
C ALA A 256 10.47 -2.03 -15.05
N LEU A 257 11.46 -2.12 -14.16
CA LEU A 257 11.98 -0.99 -13.38
C LEU A 257 12.80 -0.01 -14.22
N THR A 258 13.13 -0.39 -15.46
CA THR A 258 13.86 0.47 -16.41
C THR A 258 12.93 1.50 -17.07
N PHE A 259 11.62 1.28 -17.08
CA PHE A 259 10.66 2.21 -17.68
C PHE A 259 10.39 3.42 -16.80
N GLU A 260 10.15 4.57 -17.42
CA GLU A 260 9.75 5.78 -16.71
C GLU A 260 8.22 5.84 -16.55
N ASN A 261 7.46 5.52 -17.61
CA ASN A 261 5.98 5.64 -17.63
C ASN A 261 5.28 4.51 -18.43
N ILE A 262 5.56 3.25 -18.08
CA ILE A 262 4.86 2.07 -18.66
C ILE A 262 4.03 1.36 -17.60
N GLY A 263 2.81 0.99 -17.98
CA GLY A 263 1.94 0.05 -17.29
C GLY A 263 1.68 -1.20 -18.12
N PHE A 264 0.87 -2.11 -17.56
CA PHE A 264 0.57 -3.41 -18.18
C PHE A 264 -0.93 -3.62 -18.34
N SER A 265 -1.33 -4.21 -19.46
CA SER A 265 -2.73 -4.59 -19.68
C SER A 265 -3.18 -5.71 -18.72
N LYS A 266 -4.50 -5.84 -18.56
CA LYS A 266 -5.10 -7.08 -18.06
C LYS A 266 -4.75 -8.22 -19.02
N THR A 267 -4.52 -9.41 -18.47
CA THR A 267 -4.26 -10.60 -19.27
C THR A 267 -5.59 -11.14 -19.79
N ALA A 268 -5.69 -11.38 -21.09
CA ALA A 268 -6.87 -12.03 -21.65
C ALA A 268 -6.95 -13.49 -21.16
N PRO A 269 -8.14 -14.04 -20.87
CA PRO A 269 -8.28 -15.46 -20.49
C PRO A 269 -7.62 -16.39 -21.51
N GLY A 270 -6.71 -17.25 -21.04
CA GLY A 270 -5.98 -18.20 -21.90
C GLY A 270 -4.79 -17.62 -22.66
N SER A 271 -4.46 -16.33 -22.49
CA SER A 271 -3.27 -15.71 -23.07
C SER A 271 -2.14 -15.64 -22.04
N THR A 272 -0.90 -15.86 -22.48
CA THR A 272 0.30 -15.58 -21.69
C THR A 272 0.88 -14.19 -22.00
N THR A 273 0.33 -13.48 -22.99
CA THR A 273 0.80 -12.18 -23.40
C THR A 273 0.15 -11.07 -22.58
N LYS A 274 0.98 -10.17 -22.03
CA LYS A 274 0.57 -8.87 -21.52
C LYS A 274 1.07 -7.77 -22.45
N TYR A 275 0.25 -6.75 -22.65
CA TYR A 275 0.64 -5.59 -23.46
C TYR A 275 1.16 -4.46 -22.60
N LEU A 276 2.14 -3.74 -23.14
CA LEU A 276 2.69 -2.52 -22.53
C LEU A 276 1.81 -1.34 -22.92
N ILE A 277 1.40 -0.54 -21.94
CA ILE A 277 0.58 0.67 -22.14
C ILE A 277 1.28 1.87 -21.51
N CYS A 278 1.06 3.06 -22.05
CA CYS A 278 1.55 4.30 -21.42
C CYS A 278 0.83 4.52 -20.08
N ALA A 279 1.58 4.64 -18.98
CA ALA A 279 1.01 4.84 -17.65
C ALA A 279 0.32 6.20 -17.48
N ASP A 280 0.68 7.20 -18.29
CA ASP A 280 0.15 8.58 -18.22
C ASP A 280 -1.21 8.74 -18.94
N CYS A 281 -1.50 7.93 -19.96
CA CYS A 281 -2.69 8.13 -20.80
C CYS A 281 -3.38 6.84 -21.25
N ASP A 282 -2.98 5.70 -20.71
CA ASP A 282 -3.48 4.35 -21.02
C ASP A 282 -3.41 3.97 -22.50
N LEU A 283 -2.62 4.71 -23.30
CA LEU A 283 -2.42 4.38 -24.70
C LEU A 283 -1.60 3.10 -24.82
N GLY A 284 -2.17 2.13 -25.51
CA GLY A 284 -1.43 0.98 -25.98
C GLY A 284 -2.25 0.16 -26.95
N PRO A 285 -1.71 -0.97 -27.42
CA PRO A 285 -0.45 -1.56 -26.94
C PRO A 285 0.80 -0.94 -27.59
N LEU A 286 1.79 -0.52 -26.79
CA LEU A 286 3.10 -0.01 -27.25
C LEU A 286 4.12 -1.14 -27.46
N GLY A 287 3.82 -2.31 -26.94
CA GLY A 287 4.71 -3.46 -26.88
C GLY A 287 4.07 -4.61 -26.14
N TRP A 288 4.82 -5.66 -25.85
CA TRP A 288 4.33 -6.84 -25.14
C TRP A 288 5.42 -7.54 -24.32
N ILE A 289 4.97 -8.44 -23.47
CA ILE A 289 5.77 -9.44 -22.78
C ILE A 289 4.99 -10.75 -22.75
N ASP A 290 5.67 -11.87 -22.98
CA ASP A 290 5.13 -13.20 -22.72
C ASP A 290 5.46 -13.58 -21.27
N THR A 291 4.45 -13.69 -20.42
CA THR A 291 4.63 -14.03 -19.01
C THR A 291 4.77 -15.53 -18.78
N GLY A 292 4.59 -16.38 -19.80
CA GLY A 292 4.54 -17.83 -19.64
C GLY A 292 3.42 -18.31 -18.69
N GLY A 293 2.40 -17.47 -18.45
CA GLY A 293 1.30 -17.76 -17.52
C GLY A 293 1.56 -17.33 -16.07
N GLU A 294 2.69 -16.69 -15.78
CA GLU A 294 3.02 -16.20 -14.43
C GLU A 294 2.37 -14.83 -14.13
N ASP A 295 2.19 -14.55 -12.84
CA ASP A 295 1.77 -13.23 -12.36
C ASP A 295 2.91 -12.22 -12.49
N LEU A 296 2.80 -11.34 -13.50
CA LEU A 296 3.79 -10.30 -13.76
C LEU A 296 3.90 -9.29 -12.61
N GLY A 297 2.81 -9.00 -11.88
CA GLY A 297 2.83 -8.03 -10.79
C GLY A 297 3.70 -8.52 -9.63
N GLN A 298 3.45 -9.75 -9.18
CA GLN A 298 4.25 -10.39 -8.14
C GLN A 298 5.74 -10.48 -8.51
N ARG A 299 6.04 -10.68 -9.79
CA ARG A 299 7.42 -10.74 -10.27
C ARG A 299 8.12 -9.40 -10.21
N VAL A 300 7.47 -8.32 -10.64
CA VAL A 300 8.05 -6.97 -10.57
C VAL A 300 8.29 -6.58 -9.11
N GLU A 301 7.38 -6.94 -8.20
CA GLU A 301 7.54 -6.72 -6.76
C GLU A 301 8.73 -7.49 -6.17
N GLN A 302 8.91 -8.76 -6.54
CA GLN A 302 10.05 -9.58 -6.11
C GLN A 302 11.38 -9.04 -6.65
N GLU A 303 11.41 -8.58 -7.90
CA GLU A 303 12.58 -7.95 -8.50
C GLU A 303 12.93 -6.63 -7.81
N ALA A 304 11.93 -5.79 -7.54
CA ALA A 304 12.09 -4.55 -6.78
C ALA A 304 12.57 -4.81 -5.34
N ALA A 305 12.16 -5.94 -4.74
CA ALA A 305 12.62 -6.40 -3.43
C ALA A 305 14.00 -7.08 -3.45
N GLY A 306 14.67 -7.17 -4.60
CA GLY A 306 16.00 -7.77 -4.74
C GLY A 306 16.03 -9.30 -4.61
N GLN A 307 14.89 -9.98 -4.74
CA GLN A 307 14.73 -11.42 -4.55
C GLN A 307 14.80 -12.22 -5.87
N ALA A 308 15.58 -11.73 -6.85
CA ALA A 308 15.60 -12.28 -8.20
C ALA A 308 16.08 -13.75 -8.23
N ALA A 309 15.15 -14.69 -8.46
CA ALA A 309 15.47 -16.08 -8.75
C ALA A 309 16.28 -16.16 -10.06
N SER A 310 17.21 -17.13 -10.14
CA SER A 310 18.11 -17.38 -11.30
C SER A 310 17.36 -17.93 -12.53
N ARG A 311 16.33 -17.24 -12.99
CA ARG A 311 15.49 -17.63 -14.12
C ARG A 311 15.92 -16.87 -15.39
N PRO A 312 15.68 -17.43 -16.58
CA PRO A 312 15.92 -16.71 -17.82
C PRO A 312 15.15 -15.39 -17.81
N THR A 313 15.86 -14.29 -18.03
CA THR A 313 15.30 -12.94 -18.12
C THR A 313 14.32 -12.89 -19.30
N GLN A 314 13.02 -12.89 -19.01
CA GLN A 314 12.01 -12.53 -20.01
C GLN A 314 12.12 -11.02 -20.25
N GLU A 315 12.47 -10.65 -21.47
CA GLU A 315 12.62 -9.26 -21.87
C GLU A 315 11.26 -8.64 -22.21
N PHE A 316 11.09 -7.37 -21.86
CA PHE A 316 9.95 -6.57 -22.30
C PHE A 316 10.25 -6.03 -23.70
N LEU A 317 9.29 -6.15 -24.61
CA LEU A 317 9.47 -5.73 -26.01
C LEU A 317 8.64 -4.49 -26.28
N LEU A 318 9.28 -3.36 -26.59
CA LEU A 318 8.59 -2.17 -27.13
C LEU A 318 8.70 -2.15 -28.65
N LEU A 319 7.60 -1.80 -29.34
CA LEU A 319 7.63 -1.61 -30.79
C LEU A 319 8.25 -0.26 -31.13
N ALA A 320 9.35 -0.28 -31.88
CA ALA A 320 10.05 0.92 -32.30
C ALA A 320 9.16 1.86 -33.12
N GLY A 321 8.25 1.28 -33.92
CA GLY A 321 7.28 2.02 -34.73
C GLY A 321 6.09 2.61 -33.96
N ARG A 322 5.98 2.37 -32.64
CA ARG A 322 4.92 2.93 -31.77
C ARG A 322 5.50 3.89 -30.73
N LEU A 323 6.66 4.47 -30.99
CA LEU A 323 7.35 5.40 -30.10
C LEU A 323 7.82 6.62 -30.87
N ARG A 324 8.13 7.69 -30.14
CA ARG A 324 8.81 8.87 -30.68
C ARG A 324 10.19 9.04 -30.07
N TYR A 325 11.11 9.64 -30.81
CA TYR A 325 12.53 9.69 -30.48
C TYR A 325 12.99 11.15 -30.31
N ALA A 326 13.73 11.46 -29.25
CA ALA A 326 14.39 12.76 -29.05
C ALA A 326 15.65 12.65 -28.20
#